data_AF-A0A813FTL3-F1
#
_entry.id   AF-A0A813FTL3-F1
#
_cell.length_a   1.000
_cell.length_b   1.000
_cell.length_c   1.000
_cell.angle_alpha   90.00
_cell.angle_beta   90.00
_cell.angle_gamma   90.00
#
_symmetry.space_group_name_H-M   'P 1'
#
loop_
_entity.id
_entity.type
_entity.pdbx_description
1 polymer ?
#
loop_
_entity_poly.entity_id
_entity_poly.type
_entity_poly.pdbx_seq_one_letter_code
_entity_poly.pdbx_strand_id
1 'polypeptide(L)'
;MAMSAFACGASQMKSKQLDSLQALVTKHIQDPALASLDGGDFARTSVERGLQRWEQAHLVAALDVLNAYQRDRRARAGGIHVLSVQRSFRDDARTKLCELLKRWLRANAGCSNLSEEEVRSMCGLCRDVLNHPQLFPARNPRSFLCTIAEVYDHLRWQLREVLERDRSCADLAQRLVSLSRNLISD
;
A
#
# COMPACT_ATOMS: atom_id res chain seq x y z
N MET A 1 -16.69 -37.61 -13.04
CA MET A 1 -16.45 -36.43 -13.90
C MET A 1 -16.85 -35.11 -13.20
N ALA A 2 -16.41 -34.86 -11.96
CA ALA A 2 -16.79 -33.65 -11.20
C ALA A 2 -15.63 -32.68 -10.90
N MET A 3 -14.39 -33.01 -11.32
CA MET A 3 -13.21 -32.20 -11.00
C MET A 3 -12.93 -31.04 -11.97
N SER A 4 -13.52 -31.01 -13.18
CA SER A 4 -13.18 -29.95 -14.17
C SER A 4 -13.95 -28.63 -13.95
N ALA A 5 -15.15 -28.66 -13.37
CA ALA A 5 -15.98 -27.47 -13.16
C ALA A 5 -15.43 -26.54 -12.07
N PHE A 6 -14.85 -27.09 -10.99
CA PHE A 6 -14.26 -26.30 -9.90
C PHE A 6 -12.97 -25.57 -10.31
N ALA A 7 -12.18 -26.17 -11.21
CA ALA A 7 -10.95 -25.56 -11.71
C ALA A 7 -11.22 -24.31 -12.56
N CYS A 8 -12.31 -24.31 -13.32
CA CYS A 8 -12.69 -23.19 -14.20
C CYS A 8 -13.14 -21.95 -13.39
N GLY A 9 -13.95 -22.14 -12.34
CA GLY A 9 -14.42 -21.03 -11.49
C GLY A 9 -13.32 -20.36 -10.66
N ALA A 10 -12.34 -21.13 -10.18
CA ALA A 10 -11.20 -20.57 -9.44
C ALA A 10 -10.29 -19.71 -10.32
N SER A 11 -10.11 -20.09 -11.59
CA SER A 11 -9.34 -19.31 -12.57
C SER A 11 -10.04 -17.98 -12.91
N GLN A 12 -11.35 -18.02 -13.13
CA GLN A 12 -12.14 -16.81 -13.40
C GLN A 12 -12.13 -15.81 -12.24
N MET A 13 -12.21 -16.28 -11.00
CA MET A 13 -12.15 -15.41 -9.83
C MET A 13 -10.79 -14.72 -9.70
N LYS A 14 -9.68 -15.41 -9.99
CA LYS A 14 -8.34 -14.82 -9.96
C LYS A 14 -8.18 -13.72 -11.02
N SER A 15 -8.67 -13.95 -12.24
CA SER A 15 -8.69 -12.91 -13.29
C SER A 15 -9.49 -11.70 -12.82
N LYS A 16 -10.72 -11.91 -12.34
CA LYS A 16 -11.57 -10.81 -11.83
C LYS A 16 -10.91 -10.03 -10.69
N GLN A 17 -10.20 -10.69 -9.78
CA GLN A 17 -9.43 -10.04 -8.72
C GLN A 17 -8.32 -9.15 -9.28
N LEU A 18 -7.57 -9.63 -10.26
CA LEU A 18 -6.50 -8.88 -10.91
C LEU A 18 -7.05 -7.69 -11.70
N ASP A 19 -8.09 -7.91 -12.50
CA ASP A 19 -8.72 -6.86 -13.32
C ASP A 19 -9.30 -5.75 -12.44
N SER A 20 -10.01 -6.14 -11.37
CA SER A 20 -10.53 -5.18 -10.40
C SER A 20 -9.41 -4.44 -9.68
N LEU A 21 -8.35 -5.14 -9.27
CA LEU A 21 -7.21 -4.51 -8.61
C LEU A 21 -6.50 -3.53 -9.54
N GLN A 22 -6.28 -3.90 -10.80
CA GLN A 22 -5.65 -3.03 -11.78
C GLN A 22 -6.47 -1.77 -12.02
N ALA A 23 -7.80 -1.89 -12.13
CA ALA A 23 -8.69 -0.74 -12.26
C ALA A 23 -8.61 0.20 -11.05
N LEU A 24 -8.55 -0.35 -9.83
CA LEU A 24 -8.37 0.44 -8.61
C LEU A 24 -6.99 1.11 -8.55
N VAL A 25 -5.94 0.40 -8.93
CA VAL A 25 -4.58 0.95 -8.99
C VAL A 25 -4.51 2.11 -9.98
N THR A 26 -5.01 1.94 -11.20
CA THR A 26 -5.04 2.99 -12.23
C THR A 26 -5.90 4.18 -11.82
N LYS A 27 -6.95 3.98 -11.02
CA LYS A 27 -7.78 5.07 -10.48
C LYS A 27 -7.02 5.97 -9.49
N HIS A 28 -6.15 5.40 -8.66
CA HIS A 28 -5.49 6.13 -7.56
C HIS A 28 -4.02 6.45 -7.83
N ILE A 29 -3.38 5.79 -8.78
CA ILE A 29 -1.94 5.93 -9.04
C ILE A 29 -1.74 6.45 -10.45
N GLN A 30 -1.23 7.67 -10.53
CA GLN A 30 -0.92 8.33 -11.79
C GLN A 30 0.48 7.96 -12.31
N ASP A 31 1.41 7.61 -11.40
CA ASP A 31 2.77 7.22 -11.79
C ASP A 31 2.76 5.87 -12.53
N PRO A 32 3.14 5.83 -13.82
CA PRO A 32 3.15 4.59 -14.60
C PRO A 32 4.16 3.56 -14.07
N ALA A 33 5.23 3.98 -13.38
CA ALA A 33 6.21 3.08 -12.79
C ALA A 33 5.67 2.34 -11.54
N LEU A 34 4.71 2.95 -10.84
CA LEU A 34 3.99 2.34 -9.72
C LEU A 34 2.71 1.61 -10.17
N ALA A 35 2.06 2.08 -11.24
CA ALA A 35 0.80 1.53 -11.73
C ALA A 35 0.95 0.18 -12.47
N SER A 36 2.14 -0.10 -13.03
CA SER A 36 2.42 -1.38 -13.66
C SER A 36 2.71 -2.47 -12.61
N LEU A 37 1.87 -3.51 -12.61
CA LEU A 37 2.04 -4.69 -11.77
C LEU A 37 2.92 -5.78 -12.43
N ASP A 38 3.58 -5.46 -13.54
CA ASP A 38 4.25 -6.44 -14.39
C ASP A 38 5.78 -6.44 -14.18
N GLY A 39 6.21 -7.27 -13.23
CA GLY A 39 7.40 -8.11 -13.35
C GLY A 39 8.80 -7.45 -13.40
N GLY A 40 9.40 -7.22 -12.23
CA GLY A 40 10.85 -7.10 -12.07
C GLY A 40 11.26 -6.92 -10.61
N ASP A 41 10.66 -5.93 -9.94
CA ASP A 41 11.07 -5.58 -8.57
C ASP A 41 10.45 -6.47 -7.48
N PHE A 42 9.60 -7.42 -7.85
CA PHE A 42 8.96 -8.35 -6.90
C PHE A 42 9.97 -9.22 -6.15
N ALA A 43 11.17 -9.42 -6.69
CA ALA A 43 12.26 -10.12 -6.00
C ALA A 43 12.99 -9.20 -4.99
N ARG A 44 13.06 -7.89 -5.26
CA ARG A 44 13.83 -6.90 -4.47
C ARG A 44 13.18 -6.51 -3.15
N THR A 45 11.86 -6.63 -3.05
CA THR A 45 11.08 -6.16 -1.89
C THR A 45 10.99 -7.18 -0.74
N SER A 46 11.75 -8.28 -0.83
CA SER A 46 11.72 -9.39 0.13
C SER A 46 12.71 -9.25 1.28
N VAL A 47 13.69 -8.34 1.17
CA VAL A 47 14.77 -8.20 2.16
C VAL A 47 14.92 -6.72 2.54
N GLU A 48 14.73 -6.49 3.84
CA GLU A 48 15.20 -5.35 4.61
C GLU A 48 14.53 -3.98 4.44
N ARG A 49 14.52 -3.30 5.59
CA ARG A 49 14.04 -1.95 5.81
C ARG A 49 14.80 -0.95 4.92
N GLY A 50 16.05 -1.22 4.50
CA GLY A 50 16.70 -0.58 3.34
C GLY A 50 17.00 0.93 3.40
N LEU A 51 16.46 1.66 4.39
CA LEU A 51 16.72 3.09 4.61
C LEU A 51 17.47 3.31 5.92
N GLN A 52 18.46 4.21 5.89
CA GLN A 52 19.27 4.58 7.05
C GLN A 52 18.55 5.58 7.98
N ARG A 53 17.53 6.29 7.49
CA ARG A 53 16.75 7.28 8.25
C ARG A 53 15.27 7.13 7.95
N TRP A 54 14.47 7.17 9.01
CA TRP A 54 13.02 7.03 8.97
C TRP A 54 12.41 8.29 9.54
N GLU A 55 11.81 9.10 8.69
CA GLU A 55 11.17 10.35 9.12
C GLU A 55 9.68 10.12 9.38
N GLN A 56 9.06 9.21 8.64
CA GLN A 56 7.61 8.96 8.67
C GLN A 56 7.29 7.66 9.40
N ALA A 57 7.14 7.71 10.73
CA ALA A 57 6.98 6.53 11.58
C ALA A 57 5.79 5.64 11.19
N HIS A 58 4.67 6.25 10.78
CA HIS A 58 3.47 5.53 10.38
C HIS A 58 3.66 4.76 9.06
N LEU A 59 4.46 5.28 8.12
CA LEU A 59 4.80 4.54 6.90
C LEU A 59 5.65 3.30 7.20
N VAL A 60 6.54 3.38 8.19
CA VAL A 60 7.34 2.23 8.63
C VAL A 60 6.46 1.15 9.27
N ALA A 61 5.54 1.56 10.14
CA ALA A 61 4.59 0.64 10.76
C ALA A 61 3.73 -0.08 9.71
N ALA A 62 3.21 0.65 8.71
CA ALA A 62 2.49 0.06 7.59
C ALA A 62 3.35 -0.95 6.79
N LEU A 63 4.63 -0.64 6.58
CA LEU A 63 5.57 -1.54 5.90
C LEU A 63 5.81 -2.83 6.71
N ASP A 64 5.95 -2.71 8.03
CA ASP A 64 6.13 -3.86 8.94
C ASP A 64 4.89 -4.77 8.96
N VAL A 65 3.68 -4.20 8.94
CA VAL A 65 2.41 -4.94 8.82
C VAL A 65 2.39 -5.77 7.53
N LEU A 66 2.72 -5.17 6.38
CA LEU A 66 2.76 -5.87 5.09
C LEU A 66 3.82 -6.98 5.07
N ASN A 67 5.00 -6.71 5.64
CA ASN A 67 6.08 -7.69 5.73
C ASN A 67 5.70 -8.86 6.65
N ALA A 68 5.03 -8.61 7.78
CA ALA A 68 4.52 -9.65 8.66
C ALA A 68 3.48 -10.53 7.95
N TYR A 69 2.49 -9.93 7.27
CA TYR A 69 1.49 -10.67 6.50
C TYR A 69 2.13 -11.58 5.45
N GLN A 70 3.09 -11.07 4.67
CA GLN A 70 3.74 -11.88 3.64
C GLN A 70 4.61 -13.00 4.23
N ARG A 71 5.33 -12.76 5.33
CA ARG A 71 6.08 -13.81 6.05
C ARG A 71 5.15 -14.91 6.53
N ASP A 72 4.06 -14.56 7.19
CA ASP A 72 3.06 -15.51 7.67
C ASP A 72 2.42 -16.30 6.52
N ARG A 73 2.13 -15.62 5.41
CA ARG A 73 1.55 -16.25 4.23
C ARG A 73 2.51 -17.26 3.60
N ARG A 74 3.81 -16.96 3.53
CA ARG A 74 4.85 -17.88 3.04
C ARG A 74 5.03 -19.06 4.00
N ALA A 75 5.05 -18.82 5.31
CA ALA A 75 5.17 -19.87 6.32
C ALA A 75 4.02 -20.89 6.22
N ARG A 76 2.77 -20.43 6.03
CA ARG A 76 1.61 -21.32 5.80
C ARG A 76 1.69 -22.11 4.51
N ALA A 77 2.36 -21.59 3.48
CA ALA A 77 2.50 -22.26 2.19
C ALA A 77 3.67 -23.26 2.14
N GLY A 78 4.66 -23.11 3.04
CA GLY A 78 5.89 -23.93 3.05
C GLY A 78 5.73 -25.37 3.53
N GLY A 79 4.56 -25.78 4.04
CA GLY A 79 4.33 -27.14 4.53
C GLY A 79 4.14 -28.21 3.46
N ILE A 80 3.88 -27.84 2.20
CA ILE A 80 3.58 -28.76 1.10
C ILE A 80 4.25 -28.23 -0.18
N HIS A 81 5.37 -28.84 -0.60
CA HIS A 81 6.07 -28.61 -1.89
C HIS A 81 6.63 -27.20 -2.19
N VAL A 82 7.86 -26.95 -1.74
CA VAL A 82 8.61 -25.68 -1.89
C VAL A 82 8.92 -25.29 -3.35
N LEU A 83 8.80 -26.17 -4.35
CA LEU A 83 9.25 -25.90 -5.73
C LEU A 83 8.15 -25.44 -6.71
N SER A 84 6.86 -25.72 -6.47
CA SER A 84 5.78 -25.31 -7.40
C SER A 84 5.08 -24.01 -7.00
N VAL A 85 5.21 -23.60 -5.74
CA VAL A 85 4.45 -22.48 -5.17
C VAL A 85 5.04 -21.11 -5.54
N GLN A 86 6.36 -21.01 -5.78
CA GLN A 86 6.98 -19.73 -6.17
C GLN A 86 6.40 -19.14 -7.46
N ARG A 87 6.01 -19.97 -8.44
CA ARG A 87 5.33 -19.49 -9.66
C ARG A 87 3.90 -18.99 -9.39
N SER A 88 3.22 -19.52 -8.37
CA SER A 88 1.81 -19.20 -8.08
C SER A 88 1.59 -17.82 -7.45
N PHE A 89 2.60 -17.18 -6.88
CA PHE A 89 2.42 -15.90 -6.18
C PHE A 89 2.63 -14.67 -7.06
N ARG A 90 3.27 -14.82 -8.23
CA ARG A 90 3.56 -13.70 -9.14
C ARG A 90 2.27 -13.12 -9.75
N ASP A 91 1.31 -13.98 -10.01
CA ASP A 91 0.01 -13.63 -10.61
C ASP A 91 -1.10 -13.53 -9.55
N ASP A 92 -0.73 -13.50 -8.26
CA ASP A 92 -1.69 -13.37 -7.18
C ASP A 92 -1.96 -11.89 -6.87
N ALA A 93 -3.22 -11.46 -6.99
CA ALA A 93 -3.64 -10.08 -6.77
C ALA A 93 -3.25 -9.54 -5.39
N ARG A 94 -3.31 -10.37 -4.34
CA ARG A 94 -2.95 -9.94 -2.97
C ARG A 94 -1.46 -9.67 -2.87
N THR A 95 -0.63 -10.54 -3.46
CA THR A 95 0.81 -10.32 -3.55
C THR A 95 1.10 -9.05 -4.33
N LYS A 96 0.48 -8.87 -5.50
CA LYS A 96 0.67 -7.68 -6.34
C LYS A 96 0.36 -6.38 -5.59
N LEU A 97 -0.77 -6.30 -4.87
CA LEU A 97 -1.08 -5.12 -4.06
C LEU A 97 -0.07 -4.90 -2.93
N CYS A 98 0.27 -5.94 -2.17
CA CYS A 98 1.26 -5.80 -1.09
C CYS A 98 2.59 -5.25 -1.61
N GLU A 99 3.02 -5.70 -2.78
CA GLU A 99 4.30 -5.32 -3.36
C GLU A 99 4.31 -3.89 -3.89
N LEU A 100 3.20 -3.48 -4.50
CA LEU A 100 2.95 -2.08 -4.86
C LEU A 100 3.02 -1.18 -3.62
N LEU A 101 2.27 -1.52 -2.56
CA LEU A 101 2.22 -0.72 -1.34
C LEU A 101 3.60 -0.65 -0.69
N LYS A 102 4.32 -1.78 -0.60
CA LYS A 102 5.68 -1.80 -0.08
C LYS A 102 6.65 -0.95 -0.91
N ARG A 103 6.50 -0.90 -2.24
CA ARG A 103 7.34 -0.05 -3.10
C ARG A 103 7.10 1.41 -2.80
N TRP A 104 5.84 1.84 -2.76
CA TRP A 104 5.48 3.21 -2.42
C TRP A 104 5.94 3.60 -1.01
N LEU A 105 5.70 2.73 -0.01
CA LEU A 105 6.12 2.97 1.38
C LEU A 105 7.64 3.13 1.50
N ARG A 106 8.43 2.29 0.83
CA ARG A 106 9.90 2.43 0.85
C ARG A 106 10.38 3.70 0.16
N ALA A 107 9.76 4.12 -0.92
CA ALA A 107 10.13 5.36 -1.59
C ALA A 107 9.85 6.59 -0.71
N ASN A 108 8.83 6.52 0.15
CA ASN A 108 8.30 7.68 0.87
C ASN A 108 8.60 7.72 2.37
N ALA A 109 8.96 6.60 3.01
CA ALA A 109 9.18 6.56 4.46
C ALA A 109 10.41 7.35 4.95
N GLY A 110 11.35 7.64 4.05
CA GLY A 110 12.48 8.55 4.28
C GLY A 110 12.31 9.93 3.65
N CYS A 111 11.13 10.25 3.09
CA CYS A 111 10.87 11.52 2.45
C CYS A 111 10.38 12.56 3.48
N SER A 112 11.10 13.68 3.56
CA SER A 112 10.79 14.80 4.45
C SER A 112 9.62 15.67 3.98
N ASN A 113 9.36 15.64 2.68
CA ASN A 113 8.37 16.46 1.98
C ASN A 113 7.36 15.56 1.26
N LEU A 114 6.70 14.70 2.04
CA LEU A 114 5.66 13.82 1.54
C LEU A 114 4.42 14.63 1.15
N SER A 115 3.94 14.45 -0.08
CA SER A 115 2.76 15.17 -0.57
C SER A 115 1.46 14.64 0.04
N GLU A 116 0.59 15.56 0.48
CA GLU A 116 -0.77 15.26 0.94
C GLU A 116 -1.57 14.45 -0.09
N GLU A 117 -1.46 14.81 -1.37
CA GLU A 117 -2.18 14.17 -2.47
C GLU A 117 -1.78 12.70 -2.63
N GLU A 118 -0.49 12.39 -2.49
CA GLU A 118 0.03 11.03 -2.60
C GLU A 118 -0.48 10.14 -1.46
N VAL A 119 -0.44 10.64 -0.21
CA VAL A 119 -0.94 9.89 0.95
C VAL A 119 -2.45 9.69 0.85
N ARG A 120 -3.20 10.72 0.43
CA ARG A 120 -4.64 10.62 0.19
C ARG A 120 -4.96 9.57 -0.88
N SER A 121 -4.19 9.52 -1.96
CA SER A 121 -4.38 8.57 -3.04
C SER A 121 -4.17 7.13 -2.56
N MET A 122 -3.13 6.88 -1.75
CA MET A 122 -2.91 5.56 -1.14
C MET A 122 -3.99 5.19 -0.12
N CYS A 123 -4.49 6.15 0.66
CA CYS A 123 -5.67 5.95 1.51
C CYS A 123 -6.90 5.56 0.68
N GLY A 124 -7.12 6.24 -0.44
CA GLY A 124 -8.21 5.97 -1.39
C GLY A 124 -8.13 4.55 -1.95
N LEU A 125 -6.94 4.11 -2.37
CA LEU A 125 -6.68 2.77 -2.85
C LEU A 125 -7.02 1.71 -1.79
N CYS A 126 -6.50 1.86 -0.58
CA CYS A 126 -6.74 0.90 0.50
C CYS A 126 -8.23 0.84 0.87
N ARG A 127 -8.89 2.00 0.99
CA ARG A 127 -10.33 2.08 1.26
C ARG A 127 -11.15 1.38 0.18
N ASP A 128 -10.85 1.62 -1.09
CA ASP A 128 -11.60 1.01 -2.19
C ASP A 128 -11.39 -0.51 -2.19
N VAL A 129 -10.18 -1.01 -1.93
CA VAL A 129 -9.92 -2.46 -1.76
C VAL A 129 -10.75 -3.06 -0.61
N LEU A 130 -10.86 -2.36 0.52
CA LEU A 130 -11.68 -2.78 1.66
C LEU A 130 -13.18 -2.85 1.32
N ASN A 131 -13.64 -2.03 0.38
CA ASN A 131 -15.03 -2.03 -0.10
C ASN A 131 -15.35 -3.21 -1.05
N HIS A 132 -14.39 -4.09 -1.35
CA HIS A 132 -14.59 -5.30 -2.16
C HIS A 132 -14.38 -6.61 -1.38
N PRO A 133 -15.14 -6.88 -0.30
CA PRO A 133 -14.96 -8.08 0.53
C PRO A 133 -15.21 -9.39 -0.23
N GLN A 134 -16.05 -9.34 -1.26
CA GLN A 134 -16.34 -10.50 -2.12
C GLN A 134 -15.13 -10.93 -2.96
N LEU A 135 -14.23 -9.99 -3.30
CA LEU A 135 -13.00 -10.30 -4.01
C LEU A 135 -11.95 -10.90 -3.07
N PHE A 136 -11.94 -10.53 -1.79
CA PHE A 136 -10.94 -10.97 -0.83
C PHE A 136 -11.57 -11.47 0.48
N PRO A 137 -12.06 -12.71 0.54
CA PRO A 137 -12.75 -13.20 1.72
C PRO A 137 -11.84 -13.21 2.96
N ALA A 138 -12.28 -12.55 4.04
CA ALA A 138 -11.63 -12.55 5.34
C ALA A 138 -12.00 -13.83 6.11
N ARG A 139 -11.16 -14.87 6.02
CA ARG A 139 -11.42 -16.17 6.67
C ARG A 139 -10.69 -16.36 8.00
N ASN A 140 -9.83 -15.41 8.37
CA ASN A 140 -9.00 -15.47 9.56
C ASN A 140 -8.64 -14.05 10.04
N PRO A 141 -8.28 -13.86 11.32
CA PRO A 141 -7.87 -12.55 11.84
C PRO A 141 -6.62 -11.99 11.14
N ARG A 142 -5.75 -12.85 10.61
CA ARG A 142 -4.61 -12.47 9.74
C ARG A 142 -4.96 -12.56 8.25
N SER A 143 -6.16 -12.12 7.88
CA SER A 143 -6.59 -12.09 6.48
C SER A 143 -6.01 -10.89 5.76
N PHE A 144 -6.01 -10.97 4.42
CA PHE A 144 -5.56 -9.88 3.57
C PHE A 144 -6.31 -8.57 3.87
N LEU A 145 -7.63 -8.59 4.03
CA LEU A 145 -8.39 -7.37 4.30
C LEU A 145 -8.08 -6.79 5.69
N CYS A 146 -7.87 -7.63 6.70
CA CYS A 146 -7.43 -7.15 8.02
C CYS A 146 -6.07 -6.45 7.92
N THR A 147 -5.12 -7.04 7.18
CA THR A 147 -3.82 -6.40 6.91
C THR A 147 -3.97 -5.07 6.17
N ILE A 148 -4.83 -4.98 5.16
CA ILE A 148 -5.06 -3.73 4.43
C ILE A 148 -5.76 -2.69 5.32
N ALA A 149 -6.62 -3.10 6.25
CA ALA A 149 -7.25 -2.20 7.22
C ALA A 149 -6.20 -1.59 8.17
N GLU A 150 -5.29 -2.40 8.72
CA GLU A 150 -4.19 -1.92 9.56
C GLU A 150 -3.27 -0.95 8.79
N VAL A 151 -2.95 -1.27 7.54
CA VAL A 151 -2.18 -0.37 6.66
C VAL A 151 -2.94 0.94 6.42
N TYR A 152 -4.24 0.86 6.14
CA TYR A 152 -5.09 2.03 5.94
C TYR A 152 -5.10 2.95 7.16
N ASP A 153 -5.20 2.38 8.37
CA ASP A 153 -5.17 3.18 9.60
C ASP A 153 -3.84 3.93 9.75
N HIS A 154 -2.71 3.28 9.50
CA HIS A 154 -1.41 3.95 9.50
C HIS A 154 -1.32 5.07 8.45
N LEU A 155 -1.84 4.85 7.23
CA LEU A 155 -1.87 5.88 6.20
C LEU A 155 -2.78 7.07 6.59
N ARG A 156 -3.89 6.83 7.30
CA ARG A 156 -4.74 7.91 7.83
C ARG A 156 -4.05 8.74 8.90
N TRP A 157 -3.28 8.11 9.78
CA TRP A 157 -2.45 8.82 10.76
C TRP A 157 -1.41 9.68 10.06
N GLN A 158 -0.69 9.11 9.08
CA GLN A 158 0.27 9.86 8.28
C GLN A 158 -0.37 11.06 7.56
N LEU A 159 -1.56 10.87 6.98
CA LEU A 159 -2.27 11.95 6.30
C LEU A 159 -2.62 13.09 7.26
N ARG A 160 -2.98 12.77 8.51
CA ARG A 160 -3.24 13.78 9.55
C ARG A 160 -2.00 14.58 9.87
N GLU A 161 -0.84 13.93 10.02
CA GLU A 161 0.42 14.63 10.31
C GLU A 161 0.85 15.57 9.18
N VAL A 162 0.70 15.14 7.92
CA VAL A 162 0.93 16.01 6.75
C VAL A 162 -0.04 17.21 6.78
N LEU A 163 -1.32 16.90 7.03
CA LEU A 163 -2.40 17.82 7.44
C LEU A 163 -1.96 18.99 8.32
N GLU A 164 -1.49 18.60 9.50
CA GLU A 164 -1.16 19.48 10.61
C GLU A 164 0.11 20.28 10.32
N ARG A 165 1.08 19.69 9.62
CA ARG A 165 2.29 20.39 9.18
C ARG A 165 1.97 21.49 8.18
N ASP A 166 1.15 21.21 7.16
CA ASP A 166 0.80 22.19 6.13
C ASP A 166 0.00 23.36 6.72
N ARG A 167 -0.93 23.08 7.64
CA ARG A 167 -1.64 24.11 8.40
C ARG A 167 -0.67 24.98 9.20
N SER A 168 0.28 24.36 9.90
CA SER A 168 1.27 25.07 10.71
C SER A 168 2.18 25.96 9.85
N CYS A 169 2.57 25.48 8.66
CA CYS A 169 3.33 26.25 7.68
C CYS A 169 2.53 27.45 7.14
N ALA A 170 1.24 27.27 6.83
CA ALA A 170 0.35 28.35 6.41
C ALA A 170 0.19 29.42 7.50
N ASP A 171 0.01 29.00 8.76
CA ASP A 171 -0.10 29.91 9.91
C ASP A 171 1.18 30.74 10.10
N LEU A 172 2.36 30.12 9.95
CA LEU A 172 3.65 30.82 10.02
C LEU A 172 3.82 31.81 8.86
N ALA A 173 3.46 31.43 7.63
CA ALA A 173 3.51 32.33 6.48
C ALA A 173 2.60 33.54 6.66
N GLN A 174 1.39 33.34 7.18
CA GLN A 174 0.45 34.44 7.48
C GLN A 174 1.03 35.41 8.53
N ARG A 175 1.68 34.88 9.58
CA ARG A 175 2.36 35.72 10.59
C ARG A 175 3.50 36.53 9.97
N LEU A 176 4.34 35.93 9.14
CA LEU A 176 5.43 36.63 8.45
C LEU A 176 4.92 37.75 7.54
N VAL A 177 3.84 37.50 6.78
CA VAL A 177 3.21 38.52 5.93
C VAL A 177 2.61 39.65 6.77
N SER A 178 2.01 39.35 7.94
CA SER A 178 1.50 40.40 8.83
C SER A 178 2.62 41.26 9.41
N LEU A 179 3.75 40.65 9.79
CA LEU A 179 4.92 41.37 10.30
C LEU A 179 5.59 42.22 9.22
N SER A 180 5.73 41.71 8.00
CA SER A 180 6.34 42.48 6.90
C SER A 180 5.51 43.71 6.52
N ARG A 181 4.18 43.61 6.55
CA ARG A 181 3.28 44.76 6.34
C ARG A 181 3.46 45.83 7.40
N ASN A 182 3.63 45.43 8.66
CA ASN A 182 3.87 46.38 9.75
C ASN A 182 5.23 47.09 9.59
N LEU A 183 6.27 46.37 9.14
CA LEU A 183 7.61 46.94 8.93
C LEU A 183 7.72 47.90 7.73
N ILE A 184 6.83 47.79 6.73
CA ILE A 184 6.81 48.68 5.56
C ILE A 184 5.98 49.96 5.83
N SER A 185 5.17 49.95 6.90
CA SER A 185 4.25 51.05 7.23
C SER A 185 4.86 52.09 8.19
N ASP A 186 6.09 51.86 8.67
CA ASP A 186 6.92 52.80 9.44
C ASP A 186 8.02 53.41 8.55
#